data_AF-A0A2M7FAJ6-F1
#
_entry.id   AF-A0A2M7FAJ6-F1
#
_cell.length_a   1.000
_cell.length_b   1.000
_cell.length_c   1.000
_cell.angle_alpha   90.00
_cell.angle_beta   90.00
_cell.angle_gamma   90.00
#
_symmetry.space_group_name_H-M   'P 1'
#
loop_
_entity.id
_entity.type
_entity.pdbx_description
1 polymer ?
#
loop_
_entity_poly.entity_id
_entity_poly.type
_entity_poly.pdbx_seq_one_letter_code
_entity_poly.pdbx_strand_id
1 'polypeptide(L)'
;GYRPVIYEMEKIAGGMCATGIPIYRLPRELLKAEIDAIQALGAEIRLGVQVGSDVPLRKLYDESEAVLLAVGARRSRILPVEGSESRGVL
;
A
#
# COMPACT_ATOMS: atom_id res chain seq x y z
N GLY A 1 7.22 -1.97 23.47
CA GLY A 1 6.39 -1.58 22.31
C GLY A 1 6.16 -2.79 21.43
N TYR A 2 5.16 -2.75 20.56
CA TYR A 2 4.92 -3.79 19.54
C TYR A 2 5.90 -3.65 18.37
N ARG A 3 6.18 -4.74 17.66
CA ARG A 3 6.96 -4.76 16.43
C ARG A 3 6.06 -5.18 15.26
N PRO A 4 5.38 -4.23 14.61
CA PRO A 4 4.43 -4.56 13.56
C PRO A 4 5.15 -5.05 12.29
N VAL A 5 4.52 -6.00 11.60
CA VAL A 5 4.88 -6.40 10.24
C VAL A 5 3.84 -5.80 9.29
N ILE A 6 4.30 -4.98 8.37
CA ILE A 6 3.47 -4.33 7.34
C ILE A 6 3.62 -5.13 6.05
N TYR A 7 2.50 -5.58 5.50
CA TYR A 7 2.44 -6.24 4.19
C TYR A 7 1.97 -5.22 3.15
N GLU A 8 2.77 -5.03 2.11
CA GLU A 8 2.49 -4.11 1.00
C GLU A 8 2.55 -4.89 -0.32
N MET A 9 1.52 -4.71 -1.14
CA MET A 9 1.40 -5.39 -2.43
C MET A 9 2.39 -4.82 -3.46
N GLU A 10 2.70 -3.53 -3.38
CA GLU A 10 3.65 -2.89 -4.29
C GLU A 10 5.11 -3.21 -3.98
N LYS A 11 5.98 -2.98 -4.97
CA LYS A 11 7.44 -3.06 -4.80
C LYS A 11 8.03 -1.88 -4.02
N ILE A 12 7.20 -0.91 -3.62
CA ILE A 12 7.59 0.30 -2.89
C ILE A 12 6.59 0.58 -1.77
N ALA A 13 7.08 1.04 -0.63
CA ALA A 13 6.23 1.47 0.48
C ALA A 13 5.69 2.89 0.27
N GLY A 14 4.57 3.21 0.93
CA GLY A 14 3.99 4.56 0.98
C GLY A 14 2.68 4.74 0.22
N GLY A 15 2.11 3.68 -0.37
CA GLY A 15 0.79 3.71 -1.01
C GLY A 15 0.65 4.86 -2.04
N MET A 16 -0.47 5.58 -2.01
CA MET A 16 -0.74 6.70 -2.93
C MET A 16 0.29 7.83 -2.85
N CYS A 17 0.93 8.03 -1.70
CA CYS A 17 2.01 9.01 -1.59
C CYS A 17 3.19 8.65 -2.49
N ALA A 18 3.48 7.35 -2.62
CA ALA A 18 4.54 6.84 -3.49
C ALA A 18 4.10 6.70 -4.95
N THR A 19 2.87 6.23 -5.20
CA THR A 19 2.44 5.81 -6.55
C THR A 19 1.55 6.82 -7.28
N GLY A 20 0.82 7.67 -6.57
CA GLY A 20 -0.18 8.57 -7.17
C GLY A 20 0.17 10.05 -7.08
N ILE A 21 0.75 10.51 -5.97
CA ILE A 21 1.08 11.93 -5.79
C ILE A 21 2.32 12.28 -6.63
N PRO A 22 2.24 13.32 -7.49
CA PRO A 22 3.38 13.77 -8.29
C PRO A 22 4.53 14.31 -7.45
N ILE A 23 5.76 14.15 -7.94
CA ILE A 23 7.01 14.52 -7.24
C ILE A 23 7.06 16.02 -6.90
N TYR A 24 6.54 16.88 -7.77
CA TYR A 24 6.50 18.33 -7.52
C TYR A 24 5.56 18.72 -6.37
N ARG A 25 4.63 17.83 -5.96
CA ARG A 25 3.77 18.04 -4.77
C ARG A 25 4.29 17.32 -3.53
N LEU A 26 4.95 16.17 -3.71
CA LEU A 26 5.52 15.39 -2.62
C LEU A 26 6.90 14.86 -3.04
N PRO A 27 8.00 15.49 -2.59
CA PRO A 27 9.36 15.03 -2.85
C PRO A 27 9.57 13.59 -2.37
N ARG A 28 10.29 12.78 -3.14
CA ARG A 28 10.48 11.35 -2.87
C ARG A 28 11.41 11.13 -1.68
N GLU A 29 12.34 12.04 -1.47
CA GLU A 29 13.32 12.04 -0.40
C GLU A 29 12.64 12.22 0.96
N LEU A 30 11.64 13.11 1.03
CA LEU A 30 10.86 13.31 2.25
C LEU A 30 10.03 12.07 2.59
N LEU A 31 9.34 11.50 1.61
CA LEU A 31 8.58 10.25 1.81
C LEU A 31 9.49 9.10 2.25
N LYS A 32 10.68 9.00 1.65
CA LYS A 32 11.67 7.99 2.04
C LYS A 32 12.12 8.19 3.49
N ALA A 33 12.39 9.43 3.91
CA ALA A 33 12.80 9.72 5.29
C ALA A 33 11.75 9.28 6.33
N GLU A 34 10.46 9.49 6.04
CA GLU A 34 9.37 9.02 6.90
C GLU A 34 9.29 7.49 6.97
N ILE A 35 9.46 6.80 5.84
CA ILE A 35 9.48 5.33 5.79
C ILE A 35 10.68 4.78 6.57
N ASP A 36 11.86 5.37 6.37
CA ASP A 36 13.08 4.99 7.08
C ASP A 36 12.92 5.19 8.61
N ALA A 37 12.27 6.28 9.03
CA ALA A 37 11.97 6.53 10.44
C ALA A 37 11.05 5.47 11.05
N ILE A 38 10.00 5.06 10.33
CA ILE A 38 9.10 3.98 10.75
C ILE A 38 9.86 2.63 10.88
N GLN A 39 10.74 2.32 9.94
CA GLN A 39 11.57 1.12 10.02
C GLN A 39 12.57 1.18 11.18
N ALA A 40 13.16 2.36 11.44
CA ALA A 40 14.08 2.56 12.56
C ALA A 40 13.39 2.39 13.93
N LEU A 41 12.08 2.62 14.02
CA LEU A 41 11.27 2.32 15.20
C LEU A 41 10.99 0.82 15.39
N GLY A 42 11.41 -0.03 14.45
CA GLY A 42 11.33 -1.49 14.54
C GLY A 42 10.18 -2.13 13.76
N ALA A 43 9.53 -1.38 12.85
CA ALA A 43 8.56 -1.95 11.93
C ALA A 43 9.25 -2.72 10.79
N GLU A 44 8.77 -3.93 10.50
CA GLU A 44 9.21 -4.71 9.32
C GLU A 44 8.25 -4.43 8.16
N ILE A 45 8.76 -4.08 6.98
CA ILE A 45 7.93 -3.85 5.79
C ILE A 45 8.25 -4.93 4.76
N ARG A 46 7.25 -5.76 4.43
CA ARG A 46 7.31 -6.80 3.41
C ARG A 46 6.63 -6.31 2.13
N LEU A 47 7.46 -5.92 1.17
CA LEU A 47 7.03 -5.42 -0.15
C LEU A 47 6.73 -6.59 -1.11
N GLY A 48 5.87 -6.34 -2.09
CA GLY A 48 5.49 -7.32 -3.10
C GLY A 48 4.64 -8.48 -2.57
N VAL A 49 3.94 -8.30 -1.44
CA VAL A 49 3.10 -9.32 -0.80
C VAL A 49 1.65 -8.86 -0.77
N GLN A 50 0.80 -9.52 -1.55
CA GLN A 50 -0.64 -9.27 -1.56
C GLN A 50 -1.37 -10.16 -0.56
N VAL A 51 -1.84 -9.57 0.55
CA VAL A 51 -2.74 -10.25 1.49
C VAL A 51 -4.05 -10.59 0.78
N GLY A 52 -4.50 -11.84 0.91
CA GLY A 52 -5.64 -12.43 0.21
C GLY A 52 -5.27 -13.27 -1.02
N SER A 53 -4.05 -13.09 -1.57
CA SER A 53 -3.52 -13.91 -2.67
C SER A 53 -2.29 -14.70 -2.22
N ASP A 54 -1.22 -14.00 -1.83
CA ASP A 54 0.05 -14.60 -1.42
C ASP A 54 0.01 -15.07 0.04
N VAL A 55 -0.69 -14.31 0.90
CA VAL A 55 -0.88 -14.63 2.31
C VAL A 55 -2.36 -14.57 2.66
N PRO A 56 -2.99 -15.65 3.13
CA PRO A 56 -4.38 -15.63 3.55
C PRO A 56 -4.59 -14.69 4.75
N LEU A 57 -5.62 -13.83 4.72
CA LEU A 57 -5.94 -12.93 5.84
C LEU A 57 -6.16 -13.69 7.16
N ARG A 58 -6.77 -14.88 7.08
CA ARG A 58 -7.01 -15.72 8.27
C ARG A 58 -5.71 -16.12 8.96
N LYS A 59 -4.67 -16.42 8.19
CA LYS A 59 -3.34 -16.73 8.74
C LYS A 59 -2.81 -15.58 9.59
N LEU A 60 -2.96 -14.34 9.10
CA LEU A 60 -2.52 -13.15 9.85
C LEU A 60 -3.33 -12.95 11.13
N TYR A 61 -4.63 -13.24 11.10
CA TYR A 61 -5.49 -13.17 12.27
C TYR A 61 -5.11 -14.21 13.34
N ASP A 62 -4.78 -15.43 12.93
CA ASP A 62 -4.43 -16.52 13.83
C ASP A 62 -3.00 -16.37 14.41
N GLU A 63 -2.08 -15.73 13.67
CA GLU A 63 -0.66 -15.57 14.04
C GLU A 63 -0.33 -14.22 14.70
N SER A 64 -1.27 -13.27 14.77
CA SER A 64 -1.04 -11.92 15.30
C SER A 64 -1.97 -11.58 16.46
N GLU A 65 -1.47 -10.83 17.44
CA GLU A 65 -2.28 -10.28 18.54
C GLU A 65 -3.38 -9.32 18.05
N ALA A 66 -3.12 -8.62 16.94
CA ALA A 66 -4.06 -7.72 16.29
C ALA A 66 -3.73 -7.55 14.81
N VAL A 67 -4.76 -7.24 14.01
CA VAL A 67 -4.63 -6.96 12.58
C VAL A 67 -5.26 -5.60 12.26
N LEU A 68 -4.51 -4.73 11.57
CA LEU A 68 -5.01 -3.45 11.04
C LEU A 68 -5.09 -3.54 9.51
N LEU A 69 -6.28 -3.27 8.97
CA LEU A 69 -6.48 -3.18 7.52
C LEU A 69 -6.33 -1.72 7.06
N ALA A 70 -5.21 -1.42 6.41
CA ALA A 70 -4.87 -0.08 5.88
C ALA A 70 -4.71 -0.08 4.35
N VAL A 71 -5.57 -0.81 3.63
CA VAL A 71 -5.43 -1.08 2.18
C VAL A 71 -5.90 0.05 1.25
N GLY A 72 -6.55 1.09 1.80
CA GLY A 72 -7.07 2.23 1.04
C GLY A 72 -8.18 1.86 0.05
N ALA A 73 -8.42 2.75 -0.92
CA ALA A 73 -9.48 2.64 -1.95
C ALA A 73 -8.88 2.76 -3.36
N ARG A 74 -8.17 1.71 -3.79
CA ARG A 74 -7.39 1.73 -5.03
C ARG A 74 -8.22 1.68 -6.32
N ARG A 75 -9.41 1.06 -6.28
CA ARG A 75 -10.24 0.85 -7.48
C ARG A 75 -10.86 2.17 -7.94
N SER A 76 -10.63 2.55 -9.19
CA SER A 76 -11.34 3.67 -9.83
C SER A 76 -12.80 3.30 -10.10
N ARG A 77 -13.63 4.33 -10.31
CA ARG A 77 -15.03 4.15 -10.73
C ARG A 77 -15.14 4.47 -12.22
N ILE A 78 -15.51 3.48 -13.02
CA ILE A 78 -15.80 3.65 -14.44
C ILE A 78 -17.20 4.24 -14.60
N LEU A 79 -17.35 5.23 -15.48
CA LEU A 79 -18.65 5.80 -15.82
C LEU A 79 -19.38 4.89 -16.82
N PRO A 80 -20.67 4.58 -16.61
CA PRO A 80 -21.44 3.71 -17.50
C PRO A 80 -21.92 4.48 -18.74
N VAL A 81 -20.98 4.96 -19.55
CA VAL A 81 -21.24 5.75 -20.76
C VAL A 81 -20.55 5.12 -21.96
N GLU A 82 -21.10 5.37 -23.16
CA GLU A 82 -20.46 4.93 -24.39
C GLU A 82 -19.05 5.49 -24.50
N GLY A 83 -18.10 4.63 -24.87
CA GLY A 83 -16.69 4.99 -24.99
C GLY A 83 -15.86 4.83 -23.71
N SER A 84 -16.43 4.41 -22.58
CA SER A 84 -15.68 4.21 -21.31
C SER A 84 -14.53 3.21 -21.42
N GLU A 85 -14.64 2.24 -22.33
CA GLU A 85 -13.62 1.21 -22.61
C GLU A 85 -12.79 1.52 -23.88
N SER A 86 -12.89 2.73 -24.42
CA SER A 86 -12.15 3.10 -25.65
C SER A 86 -10.65 3.23 -25.39
N ARG A 87 -9.88 3.00 -26.45
CA ARG A 87 -8.42 3.15 -26.42
C ARG A 87 -8.04 4.58 -25.97
N GLY A 88 -7.28 4.68 -24.88
CA GLY A 88 -6.81 5.95 -24.32
C GLY A 88 -7.58 6.44 -23.10
N VAL A 89 -8.67 5.75 -22.71
CA VAL A 89 -9.34 5.96 -21.43
C VAL A 89 -8.67 5.05 -20.37
N LEU A 90 -8.36 5.63 -19.20
CA LEU A 90 -7.64 4.99 -18.08
C LEU A 90 -8.53 4.85 -16.83
#